data_AF-A0A3B0A0F4-F1
#
_entry.id   AF-A0A3B0A0F4-F1
#
_cell.length_a   1.000
_cell.length_b   1.000
_cell.length_c   1.000
_cell.angle_alpha   90.00
_cell.angle_beta   90.00
_cell.angle_gamma   90.00
#
_symmetry.space_group_name_H-M   'P 1'
#
loop_
_entity.id
_entity.type
_entity.pdbx_description
1 polymer ?
#
loop_
_entity_poly.entity_id
_entity_poly.type
_entity_poly.pdbx_seq_one_letter_code
_entity_poly.pdbx_strand_id
1 'polypeptide(L)'
;MTTGRTLVNIPASLTRNHRGRWVDLRLLGPVEIWGPGGPVELGPPRQRSVLAALACDGGTVLHAEMLIDRVWGDQPPDQARHTLHSYLARLRRILEAAGGARLVRRSGGYLLDGAPDLIDLHRFAR
;
A
#
# COMPACT_ATOMS: atom_id res chain seq x y z
N MET A 1 -23.93 -30.78 -4.46
CA MET A 1 -22.55 -30.35 -4.22
C MET A 1 -22.22 -29.26 -5.23
N THR A 2 -22.53 -28.00 -4.93
CA THR A 2 -22.22 -26.87 -5.81
C THR A 2 -21.62 -25.78 -4.95
N THR A 3 -20.33 -25.55 -5.14
CA THR A 3 -19.50 -24.62 -4.40
C THR A 3 -20.06 -23.21 -4.49
N GLY A 4 -20.23 -22.59 -3.32
CA GLY A 4 -20.68 -21.22 -3.14
C GLY A 4 -19.78 -20.25 -3.91
N ARG A 5 -20.41 -19.54 -4.84
CA ARG A 5 -19.88 -18.38 -5.54
C ARG A 5 -19.79 -17.26 -4.51
N THR A 6 -18.61 -17.06 -3.91
CA THR A 6 -18.34 -15.94 -3.01
C THR A 6 -18.64 -14.64 -3.76
N LEU A 7 -19.76 -14.01 -3.38
CA LEU A 7 -20.08 -12.65 -3.79
C LEU A 7 -19.02 -11.75 -3.17
N VAL A 8 -18.09 -11.27 -4.00
CA VAL A 8 -17.22 -10.17 -3.63
C VAL A 8 -18.13 -8.96 -3.40
N ASN A 9 -18.33 -8.62 -2.14
CA ASN A 9 -19.05 -7.43 -1.70
C ASN A 9 -18.25 -6.20 -2.16
N ILE A 10 -18.65 -5.58 -3.28
CA ILE A 10 -18.07 -4.33 -3.76
C ILE A 10 -18.75 -3.18 -3.00
N PRO A 11 -18.05 -2.46 -2.08
CA PRO A 11 -18.67 -1.34 -1.39
C PRO A 11 -18.99 -0.19 -2.36
N ALA A 12 -20.21 0.34 -2.25
CA ALA A 12 -20.85 1.26 -3.18
C ALA A 12 -20.42 2.74 -3.06
N SER A 13 -19.17 3.02 -2.70
CA SER A 13 -18.64 4.38 -2.56
C SER A 13 -17.44 4.57 -3.50
N LEU A 14 -17.71 4.54 -4.80
CA LEU A 14 -16.72 4.76 -5.85
C LEU A 14 -16.89 6.17 -6.43
N THR A 15 -16.03 7.09 -5.98
CA THR A 15 -15.83 8.39 -6.62
C THR A 15 -15.37 8.19 -8.06
N ARG A 16 -16.22 8.62 -8.99
CA ARG A 16 -16.07 8.49 -10.45
C ARG A 16 -14.87 9.30 -10.96
N ASN A 17 -13.73 8.65 -11.21
CA ASN A 17 -12.66 9.16 -12.05
C ASN A 17 -12.73 8.52 -13.45
N HIS A 18 -12.75 9.40 -14.44
CA HIS A 18 -13.13 9.15 -15.82
C HIS A 18 -11.92 8.62 -16.58
N ARG A 19 -12.06 7.38 -17.10
CA ARG A 19 -11.08 6.54 -17.84
C ARG A 19 -10.31 5.49 -17.01
N GLY A 20 -11.03 4.54 -16.43
CA GLY A 20 -10.66 3.11 -16.54
C GLY A 20 -9.46 2.56 -15.76
N ARG A 21 -8.90 3.27 -14.79
CA ARG A 21 -7.91 2.69 -13.84
C ARG A 21 -8.19 3.16 -12.42
N TRP A 22 -9.01 2.39 -11.72
CA TRP A 22 -9.33 2.58 -10.32
C TRP A 22 -8.32 1.75 -9.52
N VAL A 23 -7.64 2.41 -8.58
CA VAL A 23 -6.80 1.76 -7.58
C VAL A 23 -7.27 2.22 -6.21
N ASP A 24 -7.50 1.26 -5.32
CA ASP A 24 -7.97 1.48 -3.96
C ASP A 24 -7.02 0.78 -2.99
N LEU A 25 -6.44 1.56 -2.09
CA LEU A 25 -5.54 1.10 -1.04
C LEU A 25 -6.31 1.13 0.27
N ARG A 26 -6.45 -0.04 0.88
CA ARG A 26 -7.25 -0.24 2.09
C ARG A 26 -6.35 -0.46 3.29
N LEU A 27 -6.57 0.32 4.34
CA LEU A 27 -5.85 0.31 5.61
C LEU A 27 -6.78 0.17 6.82
N LEU A 28 -8.08 0.46 6.67
CA LEU A 28 -9.07 0.38 7.76
C LEU A 28 -9.57 -1.06 7.94
N GLY A 29 -8.65 -2.02 7.87
CA GLY A 29 -8.88 -3.46 7.82
C GLY A 29 -7.59 -4.17 7.43
N PRO A 30 -7.65 -5.35 6.79
CA PRO A 30 -6.49 -5.95 6.17
C PRO A 30 -5.86 -4.96 5.17
N VAL A 31 -4.53 -4.86 5.19
CA VAL A 31 -3.81 -4.03 4.22
C VAL A 31 -3.92 -4.67 2.83
N GLU A 32 -4.60 -3.99 1.92
CA GLU A 32 -4.91 -4.49 0.57
C GLU A 32 -4.70 -3.41 -0.50
N ILE A 33 -4.35 -3.85 -1.71
CA ILE A 33 -4.46 -3.04 -2.93
C ILE A 33 -5.48 -3.70 -3.85
N TRP A 34 -6.41 -2.93 -4.35
CA TRP A 34 -7.36 -3.32 -5.37
C TRP A 34 -7.05 -2.54 -6.63
N GLY A 35 -6.72 -3.25 -7.71
CA GLY A 35 -6.53 -2.67 -9.03
C GLY A 35 -7.70 -2.96 -9.96
N PRO A 36 -7.60 -2.56 -11.24
CA PRO A 36 -8.67 -2.77 -12.22
C PRO A 36 -9.06 -4.24 -12.43
N GLY A 37 -8.13 -5.17 -12.16
CA GLY A 37 -8.34 -6.62 -12.25
C GLY A 37 -8.75 -7.30 -10.94
N GLY A 38 -9.01 -6.54 -9.87
CA GLY A 38 -9.34 -7.07 -8.54
C GLY A 38 -8.19 -6.94 -7.53
N PRO A 39 -8.19 -7.77 -6.46
CA PRO A 39 -7.18 -7.68 -5.40
C PRO A 39 -5.79 -8.05 -5.92
N VAL A 40 -4.78 -7.30 -5.46
CA VAL A 40 -3.38 -7.47 -5.84
C VAL A 40 -2.61 -8.07 -4.67
N GLU A 41 -1.87 -9.14 -4.93
CA GLU A 41 -1.08 -9.84 -3.91
C GLU A 41 0.08 -8.97 -3.42
N LEU A 42 -0.01 -8.52 -2.16
CA LEU A 42 0.99 -7.67 -1.53
C LEU A 42 2.16 -8.45 -0.91
N GLY A 43 2.03 -9.77 -0.81
CA GLY A 43 3.04 -10.63 -0.21
C GLY A 43 3.04 -10.59 1.33
N PRO A 44 4.20 -10.87 1.96
CA PRO A 44 4.27 -11.15 3.40
C PRO A 44 3.76 -10.02 4.32
N PRO A 45 3.33 -10.33 5.55
CA PRO A 45 2.85 -9.34 6.52
C PRO A 45 3.79 -8.14 6.74
N ARG A 46 5.11 -8.36 6.80
CA ARG A 46 6.09 -7.27 6.96
C ARG A 46 6.18 -6.37 5.73
N GLN A 47 6.06 -6.91 4.52
CA GLN A 47 5.99 -6.10 3.29
C GLN A 47 4.72 -5.23 3.28
N ARG A 48 3.57 -5.81 3.67
CA ARG A 48 2.32 -5.05 3.85
C ARG A 48 2.44 -3.95 4.90
N SER A 49 3.16 -4.22 6.00
CA SER A 49 3.41 -3.22 7.06
C SER A 49 4.23 -2.04 6.56
N VAL A 50 5.23 -2.26 5.69
CA VAL A 50 5.99 -1.17 5.04
C VAL A 50 5.07 -0.28 4.21
N LEU A 51 4.16 -0.88 3.42
CA LEU A 51 3.19 -0.13 2.63
C LEU A 51 2.27 0.71 3.52
N ALA A 52 1.72 0.10 4.58
CA ALA A 52 0.86 0.80 5.52
C ALA A 52 1.58 1.99 6.19
N ALA A 53 2.83 1.80 6.63
CA ALA A 53 3.62 2.87 7.25
C ALA A 53 3.81 4.08 6.31
N LEU A 54 4.02 3.85 5.01
CA LEU A 54 4.14 4.90 4.01
C LEU A 54 2.79 5.57 3.69
N ALA A 55 1.73 4.76 3.60
CA ALA A 55 0.40 5.24 3.27
C ALA A 55 -0.21 6.08 4.41
N CYS A 56 0.06 5.76 5.68
CA CYS A 56 -0.39 6.57 6.81
C CYS A 56 0.18 7.99 6.81
N ASP A 57 1.37 8.21 6.25
CA ASP A 57 2.07 9.50 6.26
C ASP A 57 1.63 10.45 5.12
N GLY A 58 0.67 10.05 4.28
CA GLY A 58 -0.02 10.95 3.35
C GLY A 58 0.86 11.65 2.31
N GLY A 59 1.91 10.97 1.85
CA GLY A 59 2.87 11.53 0.88
C GLY A 59 4.08 12.22 1.51
N THR A 60 4.24 12.15 2.83
CA THR A 60 5.44 12.63 3.53
C THR A 60 6.63 11.69 3.30
N VAL A 61 7.84 12.26 3.26
CA VAL A 61 9.09 11.49 3.12
C VAL A 61 9.43 10.80 4.44
N LEU A 62 9.48 9.47 4.43
CA LEU A 62 9.98 8.65 5.53
C LEU A 62 11.38 8.12 5.25
N HIS A 63 12.31 8.34 6.18
CA HIS A 63 13.64 7.76 6.10
C HIS A 63 13.63 6.26 6.41
N ALA A 64 14.66 5.55 5.93
CA ALA A 64 14.78 4.11 6.12
C ALA A 64 14.71 3.71 7.60
N GLU A 65 15.38 4.45 8.50
CA GLU A 65 15.35 4.14 9.94
C GLU A 65 13.96 4.27 10.54
N MET A 66 13.19 5.30 10.15
CA MET A 66 11.81 5.45 10.61
C MET A 66 10.91 4.32 10.10
N LEU A 67 11.13 3.88 8.86
CA LEU A 67 10.40 2.72 8.32
C LEU A 67 10.81 1.44 9.06
N ILE A 68 12.08 1.30 9.44
CA ILE A 68 12.55 0.14 10.20
C ILE A 68 11.89 0.13 11.58
N ASP A 69 11.96 1.25 12.29
CA ASP A 69 11.36 1.43 13.60
C ASP A 69 9.84 1.14 13.57
N ARG A 70 9.09 1.73 12.63
CA ARG A 70 7.65 1.49 12.51
C ARG A 70 7.28 0.05 12.17
N VAL A 71 8.11 -0.64 11.39
CA VAL A 71 7.77 -1.98 10.88
C VAL A 71 8.23 -3.09 11.83
N TRP A 72 9.34 -2.90 12.55
CA TRP A 72 9.93 -3.93 13.41
C TRP A 72 10.02 -3.55 14.90
N GLY A 73 9.90 -2.27 15.25
CA GLY A 73 10.09 -1.77 16.60
C GLY A 73 11.46 -2.17 17.15
N ASP A 74 11.47 -2.67 18.39
CA ASP A 74 12.70 -3.05 19.11
C ASP A 74 13.37 -4.34 18.59
N GLN A 75 12.76 -5.04 17.63
CA GLN A 75 13.26 -6.33 17.12
C GLN A 75 13.50 -6.31 15.59
N PRO A 76 14.36 -5.42 15.08
CA PRO A 76 14.76 -5.45 13.68
C PRO A 76 15.65 -6.68 13.39
N PRO A 77 15.57 -7.27 12.18
CA PRO A 77 16.51 -8.31 11.79
C PRO A 77 17.91 -7.71 11.57
N ASP A 78 18.96 -8.53 11.68
CA ASP A 78 20.36 -8.11 11.53
C ASP A 78 20.63 -7.30 10.25
N GLN A 79 19.90 -7.61 9.18
CA GLN A 79 19.99 -6.96 7.88
C GLN A 79 18.73 -6.14 7.54
N ALA A 80 18.16 -5.42 8.52
CA ALA A 80 16.91 -4.66 8.38
C ALA A 80 16.86 -3.73 7.16
N ARG A 81 17.93 -2.97 6.90
CA ARG A 81 18.01 -2.09 5.71
C ARG A 81 17.91 -2.88 4.41
N HIS A 82 18.62 -4.00 4.31
CA HIS A 82 18.60 -4.85 3.12
C HIS A 82 17.22 -5.50 2.91
N THR A 83 16.60 -5.99 3.99
CA THR A 83 15.23 -6.52 3.96
C THR A 83 14.22 -5.43 3.57
N LEU A 84 14.32 -4.23 4.14
CA LEU A 84 13.48 -3.09 3.78
C LEU A 84 13.61 -2.75 2.30
N HIS A 85 14.83 -2.63 1.77
CA HIS A 85 15.05 -2.35 0.34
C HIS A 85 14.43 -3.40 -0.57
N SER A 86 14.51 -4.68 -0.18
CA SER A 86 13.86 -5.77 -0.90
C SER A 86 12.34 -5.62 -0.94
N TYR A 87 11.71 -5.26 0.18
CA TYR A 87 10.27 -4.99 0.23
C TYR A 87 9.89 -3.75 -0.58
N LEU A 88 10.63 -2.64 -0.47
CA LEU A 88 10.38 -1.43 -1.25
C LEU A 88 10.49 -1.69 -2.77
N ALA A 89 11.46 -2.50 -3.21
CA ALA A 89 11.60 -2.86 -4.61
C ALA A 89 10.41 -3.68 -5.13
N ARG A 90 9.92 -4.65 -4.34
CA ARG A 90 8.73 -5.44 -4.68
C ARG A 90 7.47 -4.59 -4.70
N LEU A 91 7.27 -3.75 -3.68
CA LEU A 91 6.14 -2.83 -3.60
C LEU A 91 6.12 -1.84 -4.76
N ARG A 92 7.29 -1.32 -5.18
CA ARG A 92 7.38 -0.45 -6.36
C ARG A 92 6.80 -1.13 -7.60
N ARG A 93 7.21 -2.37 -7.87
CA ARG A 93 6.71 -3.15 -9.02
C ARG A 93 5.20 -3.41 -8.91
N ILE A 94 4.71 -3.72 -7.72
CA ILE A 94 3.28 -3.97 -7.47
C ILE A 94 2.46 -2.69 -7.74
N LEU A 95 2.89 -1.56 -7.19
CA LEU A 95 2.23 -0.25 -7.36
C LEU A 95 2.24 0.21 -8.82
N GLU A 96 3.36 0.03 -9.52
CA GLU A 96 3.47 0.34 -10.95
C GLU A 96 2.51 -0.50 -11.79
N ALA A 97 2.35 -1.78 -11.48
CA ALA A 97 1.44 -2.69 -12.17
C ALA A 97 -0.04 -2.36 -11.87
N ALA A 98 -0.38 -2.05 -10.62
CA ALA A 98 -1.73 -1.64 -10.22
C ALA A 98 -2.11 -0.29 -10.85
N GLY A 99 -1.18 0.65 -10.91
CA GLY A 99 -1.41 2.04 -11.32
C GLY A 99 -1.88 2.92 -10.16
N GLY A 100 -2.14 4.20 -10.43
CA GLY A 100 -2.73 5.13 -9.45
C GLY A 100 -1.79 5.65 -8.35
N ALA A 101 -0.84 4.84 -7.87
CA ALA A 101 0.14 5.22 -6.85
C ALA A 101 1.57 4.79 -7.22
N ARG A 102 2.58 5.46 -6.68
CA ARG A 102 4.00 5.22 -6.97
C ARG A 102 4.84 5.33 -5.70
N LEU A 103 5.85 4.46 -5.57
CA LEU A 103 6.83 4.55 -4.50
C LEU A 103 8.07 5.33 -4.96
N VAL A 104 8.19 6.57 -4.49
CA VAL A 104 9.24 7.50 -4.91
C VAL A 104 10.33 7.60 -3.84
N ARG A 105 11.59 7.65 -4.28
CA ARG A 105 12.73 8.00 -3.40
C ARG A 105 12.98 9.51 -3.51
N ARG A 106 12.97 10.23 -2.38
CA ARG A 106 13.24 11.67 -2.31
C ARG A 106 14.09 11.96 -1.07
N SER A 107 15.10 12.83 -1.22
CA SER A 107 15.93 13.32 -0.10
C SER A 107 16.48 12.21 0.82
N GLY A 108 16.84 11.06 0.26
CA GLY A 108 17.34 9.91 1.04
C GLY A 108 16.26 9.09 1.77
N GLY A 109 14.99 9.45 1.66
CA GLY A 109 13.84 8.68 2.16
C GLY A 109 12.91 8.20 1.04
N TYR A 110 11.73 7.75 1.44
CA TYR A 110 10.71 7.16 0.60
C TYR A 110 9.34 7.75 0.94
N LEU A 111 8.52 7.95 -0.09
CA LEU A 111 7.13 8.35 0.08
C LEU A 111 6.24 7.60 -0.90
N LEU A 112 4.98 7.40 -0.49
CA LEU A 112 3.94 6.91 -1.39
C LEU A 112 3.27 8.11 -2.06
N ASP A 113 3.49 8.24 -3.37
CA ASP A 113 2.93 9.31 -4.20
C ASP A 113 1.64 8.83 -4.86
N GLY A 114 0.54 9.54 -4.65
CA GLY A 114 -0.78 9.21 -5.17
C GLY A 114 -1.83 10.22 -4.69
N ALA A 115 -2.97 10.28 -5.38
CA ALA A 115 -4.10 11.07 -4.92
C ALA A 115 -4.57 10.57 -3.53
N PRO A 116 -4.83 11.45 -2.56
CA PRO A 116 -5.24 11.03 -1.22
C PRO A 116 -6.49 10.14 -1.22
N ASP A 117 -7.39 10.37 -2.18
CA ASP A 117 -8.64 9.63 -2.36
C ASP A 117 -8.44 8.18 -2.79
N LEU A 118 -7.20 7.77 -3.11
CA LEU A 118 -6.86 6.36 -3.37
C LEU A 118 -6.80 5.54 -2.07
N ILE A 119 -6.61 6.21 -0.92
CA ILE A 119 -6.36 5.57 0.37
C ILE A 119 -7.60 5.77 1.25
N ASP A 120 -8.21 4.67 1.69
CA ASP A 120 -9.43 4.70 2.51
C ASP A 120 -9.26 5.50 3.81
N LEU A 121 -8.09 5.41 4.44
CA LEU A 121 -7.72 6.16 5.64
C LEU A 121 -7.82 7.68 5.43
N HIS A 122 -7.33 8.18 4.29
CA HIS A 122 -7.38 9.61 3.99
C HIS A 122 -8.76 10.07 3.53
N ARG A 123 -9.57 9.18 2.94
CA ARG A 123 -10.98 9.47 2.67
C ARG A 123 -11.80 9.58 3.95
N PHE A 124 -11.51 8.73 4.94
CA PHE A 124 -12.19 8.73 6.24
C PHE A 124 -11.85 9.94 7.10
N ALA A 125 -10.61 10.45 7.01
CA ALA A 125 -10.14 11.59 7.81
C ALA A 125 -10.60 12.97 7.29
N ARG A 126 -11.50 13.03 6.31
CA ARG A 126 -12.04 14.27 5.74
C ARG A 126 -13.42 14.65 6.30
#